data_AF-A0A8G1A070-F1
#
_entry.id   AF-A0A8G1A070-F1
#
_cell.length_a   1.000
_cell.length_b   1.000
_cell.length_c   1.000
_cell.angle_alpha   90.00
_cell.angle_beta   90.00
_cell.angle_gamma   90.00
#
_symmetry.space_group_name_H-M   'P 1'
#
loop_
_entity.id
_entity.type
_entity.pdbx_description
1 polymer ?
#
loop_
_entity_poly.entity_id
_entity_poly.type
_entity_poly.pdbx_seq_one_letter_code
_entity_poly.pdbx_strand_id
1 'polypeptide(L)'
;MPRRRRRRPPRHRPHHRPLSPGEERLARRQSVHHLPDGEGIARQGDGPVDIFQLVGLDKPDISVLSDEFLAEVRDLPQKNVAVELLRKLIDDQIRATLRKNVVQSRKLSEMLEKSVHEYENRSVETAIIIEELIRTAQEVREAVGRGEKLGLSEAEVAFYDALAENESARQVMADEDLRKIASELVVKIRENVTIDWSLKESVRARMRAQIKRILRKYHYPPDRREEATNLVLMQAEQICRMVSGEA
;
A
#
# COMPACT_ATOMS: atom_id res chain seq x y z
N MET A 1 68.46 44.40 33.93
CA MET A 1 67.87 45.75 34.15
C MET A 1 66.81 46.03 33.07
N PRO A 2 65.49 45.94 33.35
CA PRO A 2 64.45 46.24 32.37
C PRO A 2 63.82 47.63 32.56
N ARG A 3 63.60 48.36 31.46
CA ARG A 3 63.00 49.71 31.41
C ARG A 3 61.45 49.63 31.47
N ARG A 4 60.84 50.47 32.32
CA ARG A 4 59.39 50.58 32.55
C ARG A 4 58.67 51.37 31.45
N ARG A 5 57.50 50.87 31.04
CA ARG A 5 56.54 51.51 30.11
C ARG A 5 55.70 52.59 30.81
N ARG A 6 55.36 53.66 30.07
CA ARG A 6 54.55 54.83 30.48
C ARG A 6 53.06 54.45 30.68
N ARG A 7 52.41 54.99 31.73
CA ARG A 7 50.96 54.85 32.02
C ARG A 7 50.15 55.99 31.38
N ARG A 8 48.94 55.70 30.88
CA ARG A 8 47.91 56.64 30.38
C ARG A 8 46.93 57.07 31.51
N PRO A 9 46.20 58.21 31.40
CA PRO A 9 45.28 58.71 32.43
C PRO A 9 43.86 58.11 32.32
N PRO A 10 42.95 58.33 33.30
CA PRO A 10 41.71 57.55 33.46
C PRO A 10 40.54 58.12 32.63
N ARG A 11 39.60 57.24 32.25
CA ARG A 11 38.32 57.60 31.61
C ARG A 11 37.22 57.75 32.66
N HIS A 12 36.48 58.85 32.62
CA HIS A 12 35.23 59.03 33.36
C HIS A 12 34.18 57.98 32.91
N ARG A 13 33.46 57.38 33.87
CA ARG A 13 32.23 56.62 33.61
C ARG A 13 31.02 57.57 33.72
N PRO A 14 30.06 57.54 32.79
CA PRO A 14 28.79 58.23 33.00
C PRO A 14 27.89 57.38 33.92
N HIS A 15 27.18 58.03 34.84
CA HIS A 15 26.11 57.41 35.61
C HIS A 15 24.88 57.23 34.72
N HIS A 16 24.43 55.99 34.50
CA HIS A 16 23.14 55.71 33.89
C HIS A 16 22.03 55.81 34.94
N ARG A 17 21.08 56.71 34.71
CA ARG A 17 19.80 56.75 35.44
C ARG A 17 18.91 55.61 34.93
N PRO A 18 18.29 54.79 35.80
CA PRO A 18 17.33 53.79 35.34
C PRO A 18 16.03 54.48 34.88
N LEU A 19 15.47 53.97 33.79
CA LEU A 19 14.23 54.44 33.15
C LEU A 19 13.00 54.07 33.99
N SER A 20 11.94 54.86 33.88
CA SER A 20 10.69 54.65 34.62
C SER A 20 9.82 53.56 33.99
N PRO A 21 8.93 52.89 34.76
CA PRO A 21 8.11 51.75 34.27
C PRO A 21 7.17 52.05 33.09
N GLY A 22 6.91 53.32 32.79
CA GLY A 22 6.15 53.75 31.61
C GLY A 22 6.96 53.79 30.31
N GLU A 23 8.28 53.98 30.39
CA GLU A 23 9.19 54.10 29.23
C GLU A 23 9.55 52.71 28.65
N GLU A 24 9.48 51.65 29.47
CA GLU A 24 9.71 50.26 29.03
C GLU A 24 8.61 49.71 28.10
N ARG A 25 7.38 50.25 28.18
CA ARG A 25 6.26 49.76 27.35
C ARG A 25 6.33 50.26 25.91
N LEU A 26 6.99 51.39 25.65
CA LEU A 26 7.17 51.91 24.30
C LEU A 26 8.38 51.28 23.59
N ALA A 27 9.43 50.90 24.34
CA ALA A 27 10.63 50.24 23.80
C ALA A 27 10.39 48.80 23.31
N ARG A 28 9.32 48.12 23.75
CA ARG A 28 9.00 46.73 23.35
C ARG A 28 8.18 46.61 22.06
N ARG A 29 7.74 47.70 21.44
CA ARG A 29 6.87 47.65 20.24
C ARG A 29 7.52 48.01 18.92
N GLN A 30 8.79 48.44 18.92
CA GLN A 30 9.51 48.80 17.69
C GLN A 30 10.99 48.43 17.84
N SER A 31 11.38 47.20 17.51
CA SER A 31 12.77 46.82 17.14
C SER A 31 12.87 45.30 16.94
N VAL A 32 12.53 44.79 15.75
CA VAL A 32 13.30 43.71 15.13
C VAL A 32 13.25 43.92 13.61
N HIS A 33 14.30 44.55 13.09
CA HIS A 33 14.72 44.43 11.70
C HIS A 33 16.20 44.01 11.72
N HIS A 34 16.55 42.99 10.94
CA HIS A 34 17.85 42.80 10.26
C HIS A 34 19.08 42.15 10.99
N LEU A 35 19.38 40.91 10.57
CA LEU A 35 20.67 40.20 10.28
C LEU A 35 21.71 39.90 11.40
N PRO A 36 22.60 38.86 11.30
CA PRO A 36 23.25 38.33 10.08
C PRO A 36 23.33 36.78 9.92
N ASP A 37 23.92 36.40 8.79
CA ASP A 37 24.15 35.05 8.24
C ASP A 37 24.83 34.07 9.22
N GLY A 38 24.29 32.85 9.31
CA GLY A 38 24.87 31.77 10.10
C GLY A 38 23.95 30.55 10.17
N GLU A 39 24.24 29.57 9.32
CA GLU A 39 23.83 28.16 9.41
C GLU A 39 22.39 27.90 9.88
N GLY A 40 21.46 27.99 8.91
CA GLY A 40 20.13 27.45 9.07
C GLY A 40 20.19 25.94 9.24
N ILE A 41 20.20 25.48 10.49
CA ILE A 41 19.69 24.16 10.84
C ILE A 41 18.21 24.22 10.49
N ALA A 42 17.88 23.82 9.27
CA ALA A 42 16.52 23.57 8.86
C ALA A 42 15.92 22.62 9.89
N ARG A 43 15.01 23.12 10.71
CA ARG A 43 14.02 22.28 11.37
C ARG A 43 13.23 21.64 10.23
N GLN A 44 13.67 20.46 9.80
CA GLN A 44 12.88 19.58 8.96
C GLN A 44 11.56 19.37 9.69
N GLY A 45 10.48 19.69 9.00
CA GLY A 45 9.14 19.39 9.47
C GLY A 45 9.05 17.90 9.78
N ASP A 46 8.31 17.61 10.83
CA ASP A 46 7.91 16.29 11.29
C ASP A 46 6.91 15.67 10.27
N GLY A 47 7.35 15.59 9.02
CA GLY A 47 6.66 14.91 7.93
C GLY A 47 7.11 13.45 7.89
N PRO A 48 6.27 12.53 7.39
CA PRO A 48 6.63 11.12 7.31
C PRO A 48 7.93 10.96 6.50
N VAL A 49 8.96 10.44 7.14
CA VAL A 49 10.26 10.16 6.53
C VAL A 49 10.05 9.16 5.40
N ASP A 50 10.47 9.52 4.19
CA ASP A 50 10.38 8.64 3.02
C ASP A 50 11.45 7.55 3.11
N ILE A 51 11.04 6.34 3.54
CA ILE A 51 11.92 5.19 3.76
C ILE A 51 12.72 4.86 2.49
N PHE A 52 12.17 5.10 1.29
CA PHE A 52 12.86 4.87 0.02
C PHE A 52 14.07 5.80 -0.15
N GLN A 53 13.91 7.09 0.16
CA GLN A 53 15.00 8.06 0.10
C GLN A 53 16.08 7.79 1.16
N LEU A 54 15.69 7.22 2.31
CA LEU A 54 16.61 6.87 3.39
C LEU A 54 17.61 5.78 2.98
N VAL A 55 17.20 4.87 2.09
CA VAL A 55 18.06 3.78 1.57
C VAL A 55 18.59 4.08 0.16
N GLY A 56 18.39 5.29 -0.35
CA GLY A 56 18.89 5.70 -1.67
C GLY A 56 18.17 5.07 -2.85
N LEU A 57 16.91 4.65 -2.66
CA LEU A 57 16.06 4.06 -3.70
C LEU A 57 15.14 5.14 -4.29
N ASP A 58 15.08 5.23 -5.62
CA ASP A 58 14.14 6.10 -6.32
C ASP A 58 12.69 5.60 -6.16
N LYS A 59 11.72 6.52 -6.16
CA LYS A 59 10.29 6.19 -6.07
C LYS A 59 9.91 5.28 -7.24
N PRO A 60 9.37 4.08 -6.98
CA PRO A 60 9.36 3.08 -8.02
C PRO A 60 8.03 3.08 -8.79
N ASP A 61 8.10 3.17 -10.12
CA ASP A 61 7.00 2.91 -11.06
C ASP A 61 7.03 1.42 -11.45
N ILE A 62 5.95 0.67 -11.18
CA ILE A 62 5.53 -0.66 -11.71
C ILE A 62 6.55 -1.84 -11.64
N SER A 63 7.86 -1.61 -11.78
CA SER A 63 9.00 -2.53 -11.66
C SER A 63 9.44 -2.80 -10.21
N VAL A 64 8.62 -2.39 -9.25
CA VAL A 64 8.96 -2.23 -7.82
C VAL A 64 9.25 -3.53 -7.10
N LEU A 65 8.72 -4.64 -7.61
CA LEU A 65 8.95 -5.95 -7.06
C LEU A 65 9.86 -6.77 -7.97
N SER A 66 10.74 -6.18 -8.79
CA SER A 66 11.67 -6.93 -9.67
C SER A 66 12.61 -7.87 -8.89
N ASP A 67 13.14 -8.90 -9.54
CA ASP A 67 14.02 -9.87 -8.86
C ASP A 67 15.32 -9.20 -8.42
N GLU A 68 15.80 -8.23 -9.20
CA GLU A 68 16.97 -7.40 -8.89
C GLU A 68 16.71 -6.57 -7.62
N PHE A 69 15.58 -5.87 -7.54
CA PHE A 69 15.22 -5.07 -6.37
C PHE A 69 15.06 -5.94 -5.12
N LEU A 70 14.37 -7.08 -5.22
CA LEU A 70 14.17 -7.97 -4.08
C LEU A 70 15.51 -8.53 -3.57
N ALA A 71 16.48 -8.78 -4.46
CA ALA A 71 17.84 -9.17 -4.08
C ALA A 71 18.59 -8.04 -3.35
N GLU A 72 18.49 -6.80 -3.82
CA GLU A 72 19.09 -5.65 -3.13
C GLU A 72 18.50 -5.45 -1.73
N VAL A 73 17.18 -5.55 -1.59
CA VAL A 73 16.50 -5.42 -0.29
C VAL A 73 16.87 -6.56 0.66
N ARG A 74 17.05 -7.78 0.13
CA ARG A 74 17.52 -8.94 0.90
C ARG A 74 18.89 -8.69 1.52
N ASP A 75 19.79 -8.05 0.77
CA ASP A 75 21.18 -7.82 1.17
C ASP A 75 21.38 -6.56 2.02
N LEU A 76 20.32 -5.77 2.26
CA LEU A 76 20.38 -4.59 3.13
C LEU A 76 20.97 -4.94 4.51
N PRO A 77 21.91 -4.13 5.04
CA PRO A 77 22.51 -4.39 6.35
C PRO A 77 21.51 -4.19 7.49
N GLN A 78 20.57 -3.26 7.32
CA GLN A 78 19.51 -2.98 8.29
C GLN A 78 18.27 -3.83 7.98
N LYS A 79 18.22 -5.03 8.55
CA LYS A 79 17.13 -6.01 8.30
C LYS A 79 15.74 -5.51 8.71
N ASN A 80 15.66 -4.71 9.76
CA ASN A 80 14.43 -4.05 10.18
C ASN A 80 13.90 -3.07 9.11
N VAL A 81 14.79 -2.34 8.43
CA VAL A 81 14.41 -1.44 7.33
C VAL A 81 13.94 -2.24 6.12
N ALA A 82 14.60 -3.36 5.82
CA ALA A 82 14.17 -4.27 4.75
C ALA A 82 12.74 -4.78 4.97
N VAL A 83 12.39 -5.19 6.19
CA VAL A 83 11.04 -5.64 6.54
C VAL A 83 10.00 -4.53 6.32
N GLU A 84 10.23 -3.33 6.85
CA GLU A 84 9.28 -2.21 6.68
C GLU A 84 9.12 -1.80 5.21
N LEU A 85 10.22 -1.83 4.44
CA LEU A 85 10.23 -1.51 3.03
C LEU A 85 9.38 -2.53 2.23
N LEU A 86 9.66 -3.82 2.39
CA LEU A 86 8.90 -4.89 1.72
C LEU A 86 7.43 -4.84 2.12
N ARG A 87 7.14 -4.67 3.42
CA ARG A 87 5.76 -4.58 3.92
C ARG A 87 4.99 -3.47 3.22
N LYS A 88 5.55 -2.26 3.20
CA LYS A 88 4.92 -1.10 2.57
C LYS A 88 4.70 -1.32 1.08
N LEU A 89 5.72 -1.82 0.39
CA LEU A 89 5.67 -2.08 -1.05
C LEU A 89 4.62 -3.11 -1.43
N ILE A 90 4.55 -4.22 -0.70
CA ILE A 90 3.58 -5.29 -0.93
C ILE A 90 2.16 -4.75 -0.68
N ASP A 91 1.93 -4.04 0.43
CA ASP A 91 0.61 -3.47 0.74
C ASP A 91 0.16 -2.46 -0.33
N ASP A 92 1.05 -1.54 -0.72
CA ASP A 92 0.77 -0.54 -1.76
C ASP A 92 0.45 -1.23 -3.10
N GLN A 93 1.21 -2.26 -3.47
CA GLN A 93 0.99 -3.00 -4.72
C GLN A 93 -0.34 -3.77 -4.71
N ILE A 94 -0.68 -4.45 -3.60
CA ILE A 94 -1.97 -5.13 -3.44
C ILE A 94 -3.12 -4.12 -3.59
N ARG A 95 -3.03 -2.97 -2.91
CA ARG A 95 -4.06 -1.92 -2.97
C ARG A 95 -4.18 -1.27 -4.35
N ALA A 96 -3.07 -1.09 -5.06
CA ALA A 96 -3.06 -0.44 -6.37
C ALA A 96 -3.60 -1.36 -7.47
N THR A 97 -3.22 -2.64 -7.46
CA THR A 97 -3.45 -3.54 -8.61
C THR A 97 -4.46 -4.65 -8.34
N LEU A 98 -4.54 -5.15 -7.10
CA LEU A 98 -5.37 -6.31 -6.77
C LEU A 98 -6.68 -5.94 -6.08
N ARG A 99 -6.96 -4.65 -5.84
CA ARG A 99 -8.21 -4.18 -5.22
C ARG A 99 -9.46 -4.79 -5.88
N LYS A 100 -9.41 -4.99 -7.21
CA LYS A 100 -10.51 -5.54 -8.00
C LYS A 100 -10.67 -7.06 -7.84
N ASN A 101 -9.65 -7.79 -7.40
CA ASN A 101 -9.66 -9.25 -7.27
C ASN A 101 -9.72 -9.64 -5.79
N VAL A 102 -10.93 -9.97 -5.31
CA VAL A 102 -11.19 -10.24 -3.89
C VAL A 102 -10.41 -11.45 -3.40
N VAL A 103 -10.28 -12.48 -4.22
CA VAL A 103 -9.59 -13.73 -3.84
C VAL A 103 -8.10 -13.48 -3.64
N GLN A 104 -7.45 -12.89 -4.64
CA GLN A 104 -6.00 -12.65 -4.57
C GLN A 104 -5.65 -11.57 -3.56
N SER A 105 -6.42 -10.47 -3.51
CA SER A 105 -6.20 -9.42 -2.53
C SER A 105 -6.27 -10.00 -1.12
N ARG A 106 -7.28 -10.82 -0.81
CA ARG A 106 -7.41 -11.44 0.51
C ARG A 106 -6.24 -12.39 0.81
N LYS A 107 -5.94 -13.32 -0.09
CA LYS A 107 -4.87 -14.30 0.10
C LYS A 107 -3.52 -13.61 0.37
N LEU A 108 -3.17 -12.63 -0.45
CA LEU A 108 -1.86 -11.97 -0.37
C LEU A 108 -1.77 -11.01 0.82
N SER A 109 -2.87 -10.35 1.20
CA SER A 109 -2.95 -9.59 2.45
C SER A 109 -2.79 -10.49 3.67
N GLU A 110 -3.44 -11.67 3.71
CA GLU A 110 -3.30 -12.63 4.81
C GLU A 110 -1.86 -13.15 4.94
N MET A 111 -1.17 -13.41 3.81
CA MET A 111 0.25 -13.79 3.82
C MET A 111 1.14 -12.68 4.36
N LEU A 112 0.95 -11.45 3.89
CA LEU A 112 1.69 -10.29 4.39
C LEU A 112 1.47 -10.08 5.90
N GLU A 113 0.21 -10.08 6.34
CA GLU A 113 -0.14 -9.90 7.75
C GLU A 113 0.49 -10.98 8.64
N LYS A 114 0.51 -12.22 8.18
CA LYS A 114 1.16 -13.32 8.89
C LYS A 114 2.67 -13.05 9.09
N SER A 115 3.39 -12.70 8.02
CA SER A 115 4.83 -12.40 8.11
C SER A 115 5.13 -11.20 9.01
N VAL A 116 4.29 -10.16 8.96
CA VAL A 116 4.42 -8.98 9.84
C VAL A 116 4.15 -9.35 11.29
N HIS A 117 3.14 -10.18 11.55
CA HIS A 117 2.83 -10.62 12.91
C HIS A 117 3.97 -11.45 13.52
N GLU A 118 4.59 -12.34 12.75
CA GLU A 118 5.76 -13.12 13.18
C GLU A 118 6.97 -12.23 13.51
N TYR A 119 7.13 -11.12 12.77
CA TYR A 119 8.14 -10.10 13.05
C TYR A 119 7.88 -9.32 14.33
N GLU A 120 6.66 -8.80 14.51
CA GLU A 120 6.26 -8.03 15.68
C GLU A 120 6.42 -8.83 16.97
N ASN A 121 6.05 -10.12 16.92
CA ASN A 121 6.18 -11.03 18.04
C ASN A 121 7.62 -11.53 18.26
N ARG A 122 8.55 -11.22 17.35
CA ARG A 122 9.92 -11.77 17.30
C ARG A 122 9.92 -13.30 17.42
N SER A 123 8.90 -13.95 16.86
CA SER A 123 8.70 -15.39 16.99
C SER A 123 9.57 -16.20 16.04
N VAL A 124 10.15 -15.54 15.04
CA VAL A 124 11.00 -16.13 14.00
C VAL A 124 12.20 -15.21 13.76
N GLU A 125 13.30 -15.75 13.24
CA GLU A 125 14.47 -14.96 12.82
C GLU A 125 14.10 -13.97 11.71
N THR A 126 14.56 -12.71 11.84
CA THR A 126 14.25 -11.63 10.87
C THR A 126 14.64 -11.99 9.43
N ALA A 127 15.72 -12.76 9.24
CA ALA A 127 16.11 -13.23 7.91
C ALA A 127 15.03 -14.10 7.26
N ILE A 128 14.40 -15.01 8.01
CA ILE A 128 13.32 -15.87 7.51
C ILE A 128 12.10 -15.04 7.14
N ILE A 129 11.76 -14.03 7.96
CA ILE A 129 10.64 -13.12 7.65
C ILE A 129 10.88 -12.37 6.34
N ILE A 130 12.11 -11.91 6.10
CA ILE A 130 12.46 -11.24 4.84
C ILE A 130 12.24 -12.18 3.65
N GLU A 131 12.63 -13.46 3.75
CA GLU A 131 12.38 -14.44 2.68
C GLU A 131 10.87 -14.65 2.44
N GLU A 132 10.05 -14.75 3.49
CA GLU A 132 8.60 -14.89 3.34
C GLU A 132 7.95 -13.64 2.72
N LEU A 133 8.45 -12.46 3.05
CA LEU A 133 8.01 -11.21 2.42
C LEU A 133 8.43 -11.14 0.95
N ILE A 134 9.66 -11.54 0.61
CA ILE A 134 10.13 -11.65 -0.79
C ILE A 134 9.26 -12.63 -1.57
N ARG A 135 8.95 -13.79 -1.00
CA ARG A 135 8.03 -14.76 -1.61
C ARG A 135 6.65 -14.15 -1.84
N THR A 136 6.12 -13.42 -0.86
CA THR A 136 4.81 -12.76 -0.97
C THR A 136 4.83 -11.72 -2.08
N ALA A 137 5.90 -10.93 -2.20
CA ALA A 137 6.12 -9.99 -3.29
C ALA A 137 6.14 -10.68 -4.67
N GLN A 138 6.78 -11.84 -4.79
CA GLN A 138 6.76 -12.63 -6.02
C GLN A 138 5.35 -13.11 -6.37
N GLU A 139 4.58 -13.61 -5.39
CA GLU A 139 3.18 -14.03 -5.63
C GLU A 139 2.30 -12.84 -6.07
N VAL A 140 2.52 -11.64 -5.52
CA VAL A 140 1.86 -10.41 -5.99
C VAL A 140 2.20 -10.13 -7.45
N ARG A 141 3.49 -10.19 -7.83
CA ARG A 141 3.95 -9.95 -9.20
C ARG A 141 3.30 -10.94 -10.18
N GLU A 142 3.26 -12.21 -9.81
CA GLU A 142 2.59 -13.24 -10.61
C GLU A 142 1.09 -12.98 -10.72
N ALA A 143 0.43 -12.61 -9.62
CA ALA A 143 -0.99 -12.29 -9.62
C ALA A 143 -1.35 -11.17 -10.60
N VAL A 144 -0.52 -10.12 -10.66
CA VAL A 144 -0.67 -9.00 -11.60
C VAL A 144 -0.44 -9.45 -13.05
N GLY A 145 0.65 -10.19 -13.31
CA GLY A 145 1.00 -10.63 -14.66
C GLY A 145 0.09 -11.72 -15.25
N ARG A 146 -0.78 -12.34 -14.45
CA ARG A 146 -1.67 -13.42 -14.92
C ARG A 146 -2.69 -12.96 -15.95
N GLY A 147 -3.16 -11.72 -15.90
CA GLY A 147 -4.11 -11.21 -16.90
C GLY A 147 -3.55 -11.21 -18.31
N GLU A 148 -2.32 -10.73 -18.46
CA GLU A 148 -1.61 -10.73 -19.73
C GLU A 148 -1.34 -12.16 -20.22
N LYS A 149 -0.90 -13.06 -19.33
CA LYS A 149 -0.63 -14.48 -19.67
C LYS A 149 -1.88 -15.22 -20.15
N LEU A 150 -3.04 -14.92 -19.56
CA LEU A 150 -4.30 -15.60 -19.87
C LEU A 150 -5.08 -14.92 -21.01
N GLY A 151 -4.65 -13.73 -21.45
CA GLY A 151 -5.37 -12.90 -22.42
C GLY A 151 -6.71 -12.38 -21.89
N LEU A 152 -6.80 -12.18 -20.57
CA LEU A 152 -8.02 -11.76 -19.87
C LEU A 152 -7.89 -10.33 -19.35
N SER A 153 -9.01 -9.60 -19.34
CA SER A 153 -9.08 -8.33 -18.63
C SER A 153 -9.01 -8.53 -17.11
N GLU A 154 -8.62 -7.49 -16.35
CA GLU A 154 -8.54 -7.53 -14.88
C GLU A 154 -9.82 -8.08 -14.22
N ALA A 155 -10.98 -7.70 -14.75
CA ALA A 155 -12.27 -8.18 -14.25
C ALA A 155 -12.43 -9.70 -14.50
N GLU A 156 -12.08 -10.18 -15.69
CA GLU A 156 -12.18 -11.59 -16.06
C GLU A 156 -11.20 -12.45 -15.24
N VAL A 157 -9.97 -11.97 -15.01
CA VAL A 157 -9.00 -12.65 -14.13
C VAL A 157 -9.57 -12.79 -12.71
N ALA A 158 -10.24 -11.77 -12.20
CA ALA A 158 -10.83 -11.82 -10.87
C ALA A 158 -11.94 -12.88 -10.76
N PHE A 159 -12.78 -13.03 -11.79
CA PHE A 159 -13.77 -14.12 -11.84
C PHE A 159 -13.13 -15.48 -12.06
N TYR A 160 -12.10 -15.56 -12.91
CA TYR A 160 -11.33 -16.78 -13.12
C TYR A 160 -10.76 -17.27 -11.79
N ASP A 161 -10.12 -16.40 -11.01
CA ASP A 161 -9.57 -16.74 -9.69
C ASP A 161 -10.65 -17.16 -8.69
N ALA A 162 -11.82 -16.50 -8.70
CA ALA A 162 -12.96 -16.91 -7.87
C ALA A 162 -13.51 -18.29 -8.20
N LEU A 163 -13.44 -18.70 -9.47
CA LEU A 163 -13.83 -20.05 -9.91
C LEU A 163 -12.72 -21.07 -9.61
N ALA A 164 -11.46 -20.69 -9.83
CA ALA A 164 -10.30 -21.54 -9.62
C ALA A 164 -9.94 -21.74 -8.13
N GLU A 165 -10.62 -21.06 -7.21
CA GLU A 165 -10.48 -21.32 -5.77
C GLU A 165 -11.02 -22.71 -5.38
N ASN A 166 -11.98 -23.24 -6.15
CA ASN A 166 -12.44 -24.61 -5.94
C ASN A 166 -11.43 -25.61 -6.53
N GLU A 167 -10.79 -26.38 -5.66
CA GLU A 167 -9.84 -27.43 -6.03
C GLU A 167 -10.42 -28.42 -7.05
N SER A 168 -11.67 -28.83 -6.92
CA SER A 168 -12.31 -29.75 -7.87
C SER A 168 -12.51 -29.11 -9.24
N ALA A 169 -12.71 -27.79 -9.30
CA ALA A 169 -12.79 -27.08 -10.57
C ALA A 169 -11.41 -27.03 -11.25
N ARG A 170 -10.33 -26.80 -10.49
CA ARG A 170 -8.95 -26.83 -11.02
C ARG A 170 -8.55 -28.21 -11.58
N GLN A 171 -9.01 -29.28 -10.94
CA GLN A 171 -8.62 -30.64 -11.31
C GLN A 171 -9.42 -31.20 -12.48
N VAL A 172 -10.70 -30.83 -12.58
CA VAL A 172 -11.66 -31.47 -13.50
C VAL A 172 -12.00 -30.60 -14.70
N MET A 173 -11.82 -29.27 -14.61
CA MET A 173 -12.14 -28.36 -15.71
C MET A 173 -10.88 -27.94 -16.46
N ALA A 174 -10.99 -27.82 -17.77
CA ALA A 174 -9.94 -27.21 -18.58
C ALA A 174 -9.90 -25.69 -18.32
N ASP A 175 -8.69 -25.11 -18.33
CA ASP A 175 -8.50 -23.66 -18.18
C ASP A 175 -9.33 -22.86 -19.21
N GLU A 176 -9.52 -23.41 -20.42
CA GLU A 176 -10.35 -22.77 -21.45
C GLU A 176 -11.82 -22.62 -21.01
N ASP A 177 -12.38 -23.59 -20.30
CA ASP A 177 -13.77 -23.54 -19.83
C ASP A 177 -13.91 -22.54 -18.68
N LEU A 178 -12.95 -22.51 -17.75
CA LEU A 178 -12.92 -21.50 -16.67
C LEU A 178 -12.82 -20.08 -17.23
N ARG A 179 -12.00 -19.87 -18.27
CA ARG A 179 -11.91 -18.58 -18.98
C ARG A 179 -13.23 -18.20 -19.63
N LYS A 180 -13.90 -19.12 -20.33
CA LYS A 180 -15.21 -18.87 -20.96
C LYS A 180 -16.27 -18.51 -19.92
N ILE A 181 -16.30 -19.21 -18.79
CA ILE A 181 -17.21 -18.88 -17.67
C ILE A 181 -16.91 -17.48 -17.15
N ALA A 182 -15.64 -17.15 -16.90
CA ALA A 182 -15.24 -15.83 -16.40
C ALA A 182 -15.66 -14.70 -17.35
N SER A 183 -15.40 -14.84 -18.65
CA SER A 183 -15.85 -13.87 -19.66
C SER A 183 -17.37 -13.74 -19.72
N GLU A 184 -18.12 -14.85 -19.70
CA GLU A 184 -19.59 -14.80 -19.71
C GLU A 184 -20.15 -14.15 -18.43
N LEU A 185 -19.52 -14.39 -17.28
CA LEU A 185 -19.89 -13.74 -16.01
C LEU A 185 -19.67 -12.22 -16.08
N VAL A 186 -18.52 -11.76 -16.58
CA VAL A 186 -18.24 -10.31 -16.71
C VAL A 186 -19.28 -9.63 -17.59
N VAL A 187 -19.60 -10.22 -18.74
CA VAL A 187 -20.62 -9.66 -19.65
C VAL A 187 -21.98 -9.58 -18.94
N LYS A 188 -22.41 -10.66 -18.29
CA LYS A 188 -23.70 -10.72 -17.60
C LYS A 188 -23.76 -9.78 -16.40
N ILE A 189 -22.66 -9.57 -15.70
CA ILE A 189 -22.61 -8.65 -14.56
C ILE A 189 -22.68 -7.21 -15.07
N ARG A 190 -21.91 -6.84 -16.10
CA ARG A 190 -21.95 -5.51 -16.72
C ARG A 190 -23.35 -5.11 -17.22
N GLU A 191 -24.10 -6.04 -17.78
CA GLU A 191 -25.51 -5.82 -18.17
C GLU A 191 -26.42 -5.44 -16.97
N ASN A 192 -26.04 -5.81 -15.74
CA ASN A 192 -26.79 -5.56 -14.52
C ASN A 192 -26.20 -4.46 -13.61
N VAL A 193 -25.07 -3.83 -13.98
CA VAL A 193 -24.36 -2.82 -13.15
C VAL A 193 -25.19 -1.56 -12.91
N THR A 194 -26.11 -1.20 -13.82
CA THR A 194 -26.95 0.01 -13.71
C THR A 194 -27.93 0.00 -12.52
N ILE A 195 -28.02 -1.12 -11.79
CA ILE A 195 -28.92 -1.29 -10.65
C ILE A 195 -28.13 -1.05 -9.37
N ASP A 196 -28.57 -0.14 -8.50
CA ASP A 196 -27.96 0.05 -7.18
C ASP A 196 -28.05 -1.25 -6.34
N TRP A 197 -26.89 -1.88 -6.15
CA TRP A 197 -26.70 -3.18 -5.51
C TRP A 197 -26.73 -3.11 -3.99
N SER A 198 -26.38 -1.95 -3.43
CA SER A 198 -26.18 -1.77 -1.99
C SER A 198 -27.46 -2.03 -1.18
N LEU A 199 -28.62 -1.95 -1.82
CA LEU A 199 -29.92 -1.84 -1.15
C LEU A 199 -30.98 -2.90 -1.55
N LYS A 200 -30.68 -3.86 -2.44
CA LYS A 200 -31.71 -4.79 -2.97
C LYS A 200 -31.33 -6.27 -2.94
N GLU A 201 -31.82 -6.98 -1.90
CA GLU A 201 -31.74 -8.44 -1.78
C GLU A 201 -32.33 -9.20 -3.01
N SER A 202 -33.32 -8.61 -3.68
CA SER A 202 -33.91 -9.17 -4.89
C SER A 202 -32.96 -9.22 -6.10
N VAL A 203 -32.02 -8.27 -6.18
CA VAL A 203 -31.00 -8.21 -7.25
C VAL A 203 -29.93 -9.26 -7.00
N ARG A 204 -29.49 -9.39 -5.74
CA ARG A 204 -28.58 -10.45 -5.28
C ARG A 204 -29.14 -11.84 -5.59
N ALA A 205 -30.40 -12.10 -5.26
CA ALA A 205 -31.06 -13.38 -5.54
C ALA A 205 -31.13 -13.69 -7.05
N ARG A 206 -31.46 -12.69 -7.88
CA ARG A 206 -31.51 -12.84 -9.35
C ARG A 206 -30.14 -13.18 -9.92
N MET A 207 -29.09 -12.51 -9.48
CA MET A 207 -27.73 -12.79 -9.96
C MET A 207 -27.20 -14.12 -9.45
N ARG A 208 -27.46 -14.49 -8.20
CA ARG A 208 -27.16 -15.84 -7.69
C ARG A 208 -27.78 -16.91 -8.59
N ALA A 209 -29.02 -16.71 -9.04
CA ALA A 209 -29.68 -17.61 -9.98
C ALA A 209 -29.03 -17.62 -11.37
N GLN A 210 -28.59 -16.46 -11.89
CA GLN A 210 -27.86 -16.36 -13.15
C GLN A 210 -26.49 -17.03 -13.08
N ILE A 211 -25.69 -16.77 -12.05
CA ILE A 211 -24.39 -17.41 -11.79
C ILE A 211 -24.58 -18.93 -11.75
N LYS A 212 -25.55 -19.44 -10.96
CA LYS A 212 -25.86 -20.88 -10.90
C LYS A 212 -26.23 -21.46 -12.26
N ARG A 213 -26.92 -20.70 -13.12
CA ARG A 213 -27.26 -21.14 -14.48
C ARG A 213 -26.02 -21.25 -15.38
N ILE A 214 -25.12 -20.26 -15.31
CA ILE A 214 -23.86 -20.27 -16.07
C ILE A 214 -22.98 -21.43 -15.62
N LEU A 215 -22.78 -21.61 -14.31
CA LEU A 215 -22.00 -22.73 -13.77
C LEU A 215 -22.54 -24.11 -14.22
N ARG A 216 -23.87 -24.26 -14.31
CA ARG A 216 -24.49 -25.50 -14.83
C ARG A 216 -24.28 -25.70 -16.32
N LYS A 217 -24.35 -24.62 -17.12
CA LYS A 217 -24.13 -24.67 -18.59
C LYS A 217 -22.74 -25.22 -18.94
N TYR A 218 -21.73 -24.88 -18.15
CA TYR A 218 -20.36 -25.34 -18.34
C TYR A 218 -19.97 -26.54 -17.46
N HIS A 219 -20.93 -27.28 -16.92
CA HIS A 219 -20.69 -28.50 -16.15
C HIS A 219 -19.76 -28.30 -14.93
N TYR A 220 -19.75 -27.11 -14.32
CA TYR A 220 -18.94 -26.82 -13.14
C TYR A 220 -19.23 -27.81 -12.01
N PRO A 221 -18.21 -28.41 -11.35
CA PRO A 221 -18.39 -29.43 -10.33
C PRO A 221 -19.42 -29.05 -9.25
N PRO A 222 -20.32 -29.99 -8.86
CA PRO A 222 -21.40 -29.69 -7.92
C PRO A 222 -20.96 -29.61 -6.45
N ASP A 223 -19.79 -30.15 -6.12
CA ASP A 223 -19.26 -30.35 -4.77
C ASP A 223 -19.12 -29.06 -3.96
N ARG A 224 -18.54 -28.00 -4.55
CA ARG A 224 -18.42 -26.66 -3.93
C ARG A 224 -19.01 -25.56 -4.80
N ARG A 225 -20.05 -25.90 -5.57
CA ARG A 225 -20.75 -24.95 -6.44
C ARG A 225 -21.35 -23.78 -5.67
N GLU A 226 -21.79 -24.00 -4.42
CA GLU A 226 -22.32 -22.95 -3.56
C GLU A 226 -21.24 -21.96 -3.11
N GLU A 227 -20.08 -22.46 -2.69
CA GLU A 227 -18.92 -21.63 -2.32
C GLU A 227 -18.46 -20.80 -3.53
N ALA A 228 -18.29 -21.43 -4.69
CA ALA A 228 -17.94 -20.72 -5.93
C ALA A 228 -18.98 -19.66 -6.31
N THR A 229 -20.28 -19.95 -6.12
CA THR A 229 -21.34 -18.97 -6.36
C THR A 229 -21.22 -17.77 -5.40
N ASN A 230 -20.91 -18.01 -4.12
CA ASN A 230 -20.72 -16.95 -3.13
C ASN A 230 -19.51 -16.09 -3.47
N LEU A 231 -18.37 -16.69 -3.82
CA LEU A 231 -17.15 -15.98 -4.21
C LEU A 231 -17.36 -15.13 -5.45
N VAL A 232 -17.97 -15.69 -6.49
CA VAL A 232 -18.31 -14.96 -7.73
C VAL A 232 -19.28 -13.80 -7.43
N LEU A 233 -20.23 -13.99 -6.52
CA LEU A 233 -21.14 -12.92 -6.12
C LEU A 233 -20.41 -11.79 -5.36
N MET A 234 -19.54 -12.12 -4.40
CA MET A 234 -18.70 -11.14 -3.71
C MET A 234 -17.81 -10.37 -4.69
N GLN A 235 -17.25 -11.09 -5.67
CA GLN A 235 -16.43 -10.51 -6.73
C GLN A 235 -17.23 -9.55 -7.62
N ALA A 236 -18.49 -9.87 -7.91
CA ALA A 236 -19.40 -8.97 -8.63
C ALA A 236 -19.70 -7.71 -7.82
N GLU A 237 -20.02 -7.85 -6.53
CA GLU A 237 -20.28 -6.72 -5.64
C GLU A 237 -19.08 -5.77 -5.55
N GLN A 238 -17.86 -6.31 -5.47
CA GLN A 238 -16.63 -5.51 -5.42
C GLN A 238 -16.42 -4.68 -6.70
N ILE A 239 -16.64 -5.27 -7.88
CA ILE A 239 -16.52 -4.54 -9.15
C ILE A 239 -17.57 -3.44 -9.24
N CYS A 240 -18.81 -3.70 -8.83
CA CYS A 240 -19.87 -2.70 -8.80
C CYS A 240 -19.52 -1.53 -7.88
N ARG A 241 -19.04 -1.78 -6.65
CA ARG A 241 -18.65 -0.73 -5.70
C ARG A 241 -17.62 0.23 -6.30
N MET A 242 -16.65 -0.30 -7.04
CA MET A 242 -15.63 0.53 -7.70
C MET A 242 -16.19 1.36 -8.84
N VAL A 243 -17.13 0.82 -9.61
CA VAL A 243 -17.75 1.53 -10.73
C VAL A 243 -18.70 2.64 -10.23
N SER A 244 -19.39 2.42 -9.11
CA SER A 244 -20.30 3.39 -8.50
C SER A 244 -19.60 4.55 -7.79
N GLY A 245 -18.27 4.55 -7.68
CA GLY A 245 -17.49 5.65 -7.09
C GLY A 245 -17.53 5.72 -5.55
N GLU A 246 -17.97 4.65 -4.86
CA GLU A 246 -17.97 4.56 -3.39
C GLU A 246 -16.59 4.15 -2.83
N ALA A 247 -15.52 4.66 -3.45
CA ALA A 247 -14.14 4.24 -3.21
C ALA A 247 -13.42 5.05 -2.15
#